data_AF-A0A947DH93-F1
#
_entry.id   AF-A0A947DH93-F1
#
_cell.length_a   1.000
_cell.length_b   1.000
_cell.length_c   1.000
_cell.angle_alpha   90.00
_cell.angle_beta   90.00
_cell.angle_gamma   90.00
#
_symmetry.space_group_name_H-M   'P 1'
#
loop_
_entity.id
_entity.type
_entity.pdbx_description
1 polymer ?
#
loop_
_entity_poly.entity_id
_entity_poly.type
_entity_poly.pdbx_seq_one_letter_code
_entity_poly.pdbx_strand_id
1 'polypeptide(L)' 'MTELEQAIEIAVGLHGTITRNDSGFIACFSDVLTAESYIVLVEDFDSLTADRQDRCVVVIKVSSLM' A
#
# COMPACT_ATOMS: atom_id res chain seq x y z
N MET A 1 15.88 -2.90 8.50
CA MET A 1 14.68 -2.21 8.01
C MET A 1 14.15 -3.05 6.87
N THR A 2 12.95 -3.58 7.00
CA THR A 2 12.31 -4.42 5.96
C THR A 2 11.60 -3.52 4.93
N GLU A 3 11.36 -4.03 3.72
CA GLU A 3 10.62 -3.29 2.67
C GLU A 3 9.21 -2.89 3.15
N LEU A 4 8.60 -3.73 4.00
CA LEU A 4 7.32 -3.46 4.65
C LEU A 4 7.39 -2.22 5.57
N GLU A 5 8.45 -2.09 6.38
CA GLU A 5 8.64 -0.95 7.28
C GLU A 5 8.80 0.36 6.49
N GLN A 6 9.55 0.34 5.38
CA GLN A 6 9.71 1.51 4.50
C GLN A 6 8.38 1.91 3.85
N ALA A 7 7.59 0.94 3.39
CA ALA A 7 6.29 1.21 2.78
C ALA A 7 5.29 1.81 3.78
N ILE A 8 5.34 1.39 5.05
CA ILE A 8 4.54 1.98 6.13
C ILE A 8 4.96 3.42 6.39
N GLU A 9 6.27 3.72 6.48
CA GLU A 9 6.75 5.09 6.71
C GLU A 9 6.29 6.05 5.61
N ILE A 10 6.36 5.62 4.34
CA ILE A 10 5.88 6.40 3.20
C ILE A 10 4.37 6.66 3.32
N ALA A 11 3.58 5.62 3.61
CA ALA A 11 2.14 5.75 3.77
C ALA A 11 1.75 6.71 4.90
N VAL A 12 2.46 6.68 6.04
CA VAL A 12 2.26 7.64 7.14
C VAL A 12 2.62 9.06 6.69
N GLY A 13 3.74 9.23 5.99
CA GLY A 13 4.18 10.54 5.47
C GLY A 13 3.18 11.17 4.50
N LEU A 14 2.39 10.35 3.81
CA LEU A 14 1.31 10.79 2.91
C LEU A 14 -0.05 10.97 3.61
N HIS A 15 -0.08 10.95 4.95
CA HIS A 15 -1.31 11.01 5.75
C HIS A 15 -2.32 9.89 5.42
N GLY A 16 -1.82 8.73 5.01
CA GLY A 16 -2.66 7.57 4.70
C GLY A 16 -3.25 6.92 5.95
N THR A 17 -4.46 6.38 5.82
CA THR A 17 -5.02 5.43 6.79
C THR A 17 -4.42 4.06 6.56
N ILE A 18 -3.85 3.46 7.59
CA ILE A 18 -3.15 2.17 7.50
C ILE A 18 -3.94 1.12 8.30
N THR A 19 -4.20 -0.02 7.68
CA THR A 19 -4.74 -1.22 8.33
C THR A 19 -3.75 -2.37 8.13
N ARG A 20 -3.30 -3.00 9.22
CA ARG A 20 -2.33 -4.10 9.20
C ARG A 20 -2.98 -5.42 9.58
N ASN A 21 -2.55 -6.51 8.95
CA ASN A 21 -2.86 -7.87 9.37
C ASN A 21 -1.57 -8.71 9.45
N ASP A 22 -1.69 -10.00 9.75
CA ASP A 22 -0.55 -10.91 9.93
C ASP A 22 0.21 -11.20 8.61
N SER A 23 -0.36 -10.83 7.46
CA SER A 23 0.20 -11.11 6.13
C SER A 23 0.70 -9.86 5.40
N GLY A 24 0.54 -8.67 5.97
CA GLY A 24 0.85 -7.42 5.30
C GLY A 24 0.08 -6.20 5.83
N PHE A 25 -0.05 -5.17 5.00
CA PHE A 25 -0.89 -4.01 5.30
C PHE A 25 -1.55 -3.40 4.06
N ILE A 26 -2.61 -2.64 4.32
CA ILE A 26 -3.33 -1.82 3.35
C ILE A 26 -3.16 -0.37 3.79
N ALA A 27 -2.73 0.50 2.87
CA ALA A 27 -2.70 1.94 3.07
C ALA A 27 -3.62 2.63 2.07
N CYS A 28 -4.48 3.49 2.57
CA CYS A 28 -5.36 4.34 1.77
C CYS A 28 -4.95 5.80 1.96
N PHE A 29 -4.58 6.50 0.89
CA PHE A 29 -4.30 7.93 0.94
C PHE A 29 -4.99 8.66 -0.20
N SER A 30 -5.30 9.93 0.03
CA SER A 30 -5.93 10.79 -0.96
C SER A 30 -5.00 11.95 -1.24
N ASP A 31 -4.69 12.14 -2.51
CA ASP A 31 -3.97 13.31 -2.98
C ASP A 31 -4.97 14.46 -3.17
N VAL A 32 -4.84 15.46 -2.32
CA VAL A 32 -5.72 16.64 -2.30
C VAL A 32 -5.52 17.52 -3.55
N LEU A 33 -4.34 17.48 -4.18
CA LEU A 33 -4.02 18.27 -5.37
C LEU A 33 -4.64 17.66 -6.62
N THR A 34 -4.64 16.33 -6.72
CA THR A 34 -5.14 15.61 -7.91
C THR A 34 -6.56 15.07 -7.73
N ALA A 35 -7.13 15.14 -6.52
CA ALA A 35 -8.40 14.49 -6.15
C ALA A 35 -8.40 12.97 -6.40
N GLU A 36 -7.22 12.35 -6.36
CA GLU A 36 -7.04 10.93 -6.58
C GLU A 36 -6.93 10.22 -5.23
N SER A 37 -7.51 9.02 -5.14
CA SER A 37 -7.33 8.14 -3.99
C SER A 37 -6.51 6.94 -4.40
N TYR A 38 -5.62 6.51 -3.53
CA TYR A 38 -4.72 5.39 -3.76
C TYR A 38 -4.94 4.36 -2.66
N ILE A 39 -5.06 3.10 -3.07
CA ILE A 39 -5.08 1.95 -2.17
C ILE A 39 -3.82 1.15 -2.49
N VAL A 40 -2.91 1.07 -1.53
CA VAL A 40 -1.68 0.28 -1.62
C VAL A 40 -1.85 -0.94 -0.74
N LEU A 41 -1.73 -2.12 -1.34
CA LEU A 41 -1.72 -3.39 -0.64
C LEU A 41 -0.30 -3.94 -0.70
N VAL A 42 0.30 -4.15 0.48
CA VAL A 42 1.64 -4.72 0.61
C VAL A 42 1.52 -6.04 1.37
N GLU A 43 1.88 -7.14 0.72
CA GLU A 43 1.96 -8.46 1.33
C GLU A 43 3.42 -8.73 1.76
N ASP A 44 3.61 -9.43 2.87
CA ASP A 44 4.94 -9.83 3.34
C ASP A 44 5.57 -10.82 2.35
N PHE A 45 6.73 -10.49 1.80
CA PHE A 45 7.40 -11.25 0.76
C PHE A 45 7.60 -12.72 1.14
N ASP A 46 7.97 -12.98 2.40
CA ASP A 46 8.21 -14.32 2.92
C ASP A 46 6.92 -15.13 3.12
N SER A 47 5.76 -14.45 3.16
CA SER A 47 4.44 -15.09 3.26
C SER A 47 3.86 -15.50 1.90
N LEU A 48 4.45 -15.05 0.80
CA LEU A 48 3.97 -15.27 -0.56
C LEU A 48 4.53 -16.56 -1.17
N THR A 49 3.70 -17.22 -1.98
CA THR A 49 4.17 -18.29 -2.87
C THR A 49 5.09 -17.70 -3.95
N ALA A 50 6.05 -18.48 -4.45
CA ALA A 50 7.07 -18.01 -5.39
C ALA A 50 6.51 -17.36 -6.67
N ASP A 51 5.32 -17.75 -7.11
CA ASP A 51 4.60 -17.22 -8.28
C ASP A 51 3.89 -15.88 -8.02
N ARG A 52 3.87 -15.39 -6.77
CA ARG A 52 3.26 -14.12 -6.35
C ARG A 52 4.27 -13.11 -5.80
N GLN A 53 5.52 -13.51 -5.59
CA GLN A 53 6.58 -12.67 -5.02
C GLN A 53 6.88 -11.43 -5.87
N ASP A 54 6.66 -11.48 -7.18
CA ASP A 54 6.74 -10.33 -8.10
C ASP A 54 5.61 -9.31 -7.92
N ARG A 55 4.58 -9.64 -7.13
CA ARG A 55 3.36 -8.84 -6.89
C ARG A 55 3.19 -8.44 -5.43
N CYS A 56 4.27 -8.47 -4.63
CA CYS A 56 4.23 -8.14 -3.20
C CYS A 56 3.66 -6.75 -2.90
N VAL A 57 3.68 -5.83 -3.87
CA VAL A 57 3.05 -4.51 -3.79
C VAL A 57 2.06 -4.35 -4.93
N VAL A 58 0.80 -4.09 -4.59
CA VAL A 58 -0.26 -3.71 -5.53
C VAL A 58 -0.72 -2.29 -5.23
N VAL A 59 -0.61 -1.39 -6.22
CA VAL A 59 -1.12 -0.01 -6.13
C VAL A 59 -2.37 0.11 -7.00
N ILE A 60 -3.51 0.34 -6.36
CA ILE A 60 -4.78 0.62 -7.02
C ILE A 60 -5.02 2.12 -6.96
N LYS A 61 -5.01 2.76 -8.13
CA LYS A 61 -5.39 4.17 -8.27
C LYS A 61 -6.90 4.26 -8.50
N VAL A 62 -7.59 4.91 -7.57
CA VAL A 62 -9.01 5.23 -7.62
C VAL A 62 -9.12 6.71 -7.98
N SER A 63 -9.26 6.99 -9.28
CA SER A 63 -9.58 8.34 -9.74
C SER A 63 -11.05 8.65 -9.46
N SER A 64 -11.32 9.76 -8.78
CA SER A 64 -12.68 10.29 -8.69
C SER A 64 -13.09 10.79 -10.07
N LEU A 65 -14.14 10.21 -10.65
CA LEU A 65 -14.84 10.79 -11.80
C LEU A 65 -15.60 12.01 -11.27
N MET A 66 -14.96 13.18 -11.24
CA MET A 66 -15.71 14.44 -11.17
C MET A 66 -16.43 14.71 -12.48
#